data_AF-A0A534EGF2-F1
#
_entry.id   AF-A0A534EGF2-F1
#
_cell.length_a   1.000
_cell.length_b   1.000
_cell.length_c   1.000
_cell.angle_alpha   90.00
_cell.angle_beta   90.00
_cell.angle_gamma   90.00
#
_symmetry.space_group_name_H-M   'P 1'
#
loop_
_entity.id
_entity.type
_entity.pdbx_description
1 polymer ?
#
loop_
_entity_poly.entity_id
_entity_poly.type
_entity_poly.pdbx_seq_one_letter_code
_entity_poly.pdbx_strand_id
1 'polypeptide(L)'
;MSELRKQKQAAIEAVARHFSATWEGGEEPADAYVTIAAKRVAVEVVTIKRVGNRRGDAKPRLRFDRVALRLVGGLQAALHGSVPDGKTVLVTITAPIRLAAKTAAALEDQIRSHLAHRSAQREVKYRIHGNHVRVRFVEGGSRAAAEVIGFVHNPDSDPNGFLDRTQSLLERIHARGAKGAPLKPALDRWLVVADEDGQSHVGTYRYVLPQLSIATDFKKTLVVLAGGRIELLTC
;
A
#
# COMPACT_ATOMS: atom_id res chain seq x y z
N MET A 1 -7.90 27.66 -2.60
CA MET A 1 -7.68 26.30 -3.15
C MET A 1 -7.33 25.35 -2.01
N SER A 2 -7.91 24.15 -1.97
CA SER A 2 -7.62 23.13 -0.93
C SER A 2 -6.18 22.61 -1.06
N GLU A 3 -5.53 22.33 0.08
CA GLU A 3 -4.15 21.80 0.15
C GLU A 3 -3.98 20.50 -0.65
N LEU A 4 -5.00 19.64 -0.63
CA LEU A 4 -5.01 18.39 -1.40
C LEU A 4 -4.92 18.62 -2.91
N ARG A 5 -5.53 19.71 -3.43
CA ARG A 5 -5.44 20.05 -4.86
C ARG A 5 -4.03 20.53 -5.23
N LYS A 6 -3.38 21.30 -4.36
CA LYS A 6 -1.99 21.74 -4.55
C LYS A 6 -1.03 20.56 -4.58
N GLN A 7 -1.17 19.62 -3.65
CA GLN A 7 -0.35 18.42 -3.58
C GLN A 7 -0.48 17.55 -4.83
N LYS A 8 -1.71 17.36 -5.32
CA LYS A 8 -1.95 16.62 -6.58
C LYS A 8 -1.29 17.31 -7.77
N GLN A 9 -1.47 18.63 -7.89
CA GLN A 9 -0.87 19.41 -8.96
C GLN A 9 0.66 19.34 -8.93
N ALA A 10 1.29 19.54 -7.76
CA ALA A 10 2.73 19.42 -7.60
C ALA A 10 3.26 18.03 -7.98
N ALA A 11 2.51 16.97 -7.67
CA ALA A 11 2.86 15.61 -8.08
C ALA A 11 2.79 15.42 -9.60
N ILE A 12 1.75 15.96 -10.25
CA ILE A 12 1.60 15.92 -11.72
C ILE A 12 2.75 16.70 -12.39
N GLU A 13 3.08 17.89 -11.89
CA GLU A 13 4.19 18.70 -12.40
C GLU A 13 5.54 18.00 -12.24
N ALA A 14 5.76 17.29 -11.13
CA ALA A 14 6.95 16.48 -10.94
C ALA A 14 7.03 15.35 -11.98
N VAL A 15 5.91 14.65 -12.24
CA VAL A 15 5.83 13.58 -13.25
C VAL A 15 6.08 14.12 -14.64
N ALA A 16 5.41 15.20 -15.02
CA ALA A 16 5.58 15.85 -16.32
C ALA A 16 7.05 16.25 -16.55
N ARG A 17 7.67 16.88 -15.56
CA ARG A 17 9.09 17.27 -15.61
C ARG A 17 10.03 16.06 -15.73
N HIS A 18 9.77 14.98 -15.00
CA HIS A 18 10.62 13.78 -15.03
C HIS A 18 10.60 13.07 -16.39
N PHE A 19 9.46 13.07 -17.07
CA PHE A 19 9.32 12.49 -18.41
C PHE A 19 9.49 13.51 -19.55
N SER A 20 9.87 14.76 -19.25
CA SER A 20 9.94 15.86 -20.23
C SER A 20 8.65 15.99 -21.06
N ALA A 21 7.52 15.90 -20.37
CA ALA A 21 6.18 15.81 -20.93
C ALA A 21 5.35 17.06 -20.64
N THR A 22 4.34 17.31 -21.47
CA THR A 22 3.29 18.29 -21.18
C THR A 22 2.13 17.63 -20.46
N TRP A 23 1.37 18.40 -19.69
CA TRP A 23 0.20 17.91 -18.99
C TRP A 23 -0.97 18.88 -19.09
N GLU A 24 -2.17 18.34 -18.98
CA GLU A 24 -3.43 19.07 -18.93
C GLU A 24 -4.33 18.51 -17.82
N GLY A 25 -5.25 19.33 -17.32
CA GLY A 25 -6.20 18.92 -16.30
C GLY A 25 -7.07 17.74 -16.77
N GLY A 26 -7.33 16.80 -15.86
CA GLY A 26 -8.24 15.69 -16.10
C GLY A 26 -9.62 15.93 -15.52
N GLU A 27 -10.59 15.16 -16.00
CA GLU A 27 -11.88 14.97 -15.36
C GLU A 27 -11.95 13.54 -14.80
N GLU A 28 -12.70 13.36 -13.71
CA GLU A 28 -12.79 12.07 -13.03
C GLU A 28 -13.11 10.94 -14.03
N PRO A 29 -12.37 9.81 -14.00
CA PRO A 29 -11.49 9.39 -12.90
C PRO A 29 -10.02 9.85 -13.00
N ALA A 30 -9.59 10.52 -14.07
CA ALA A 30 -8.21 10.98 -14.22
C ALA A 30 -8.01 12.35 -13.54
N ASP A 31 -6.91 12.52 -12.79
CA ASP A 31 -6.57 13.84 -12.23
C ASP A 31 -5.87 14.73 -13.28
N ALA A 32 -5.15 14.12 -14.21
CA ALA A 32 -4.48 14.79 -15.32
C ALA A 32 -4.27 13.84 -16.50
N TYR A 33 -4.00 14.42 -17.67
CA TYR A 33 -3.44 13.70 -18.80
C TYR A 33 -2.02 14.20 -19.07
N VAL A 34 -1.09 13.27 -19.23
CA VAL A 34 0.31 13.58 -19.57
C VAL A 34 0.59 13.06 -20.98
N THR A 35 1.24 13.87 -21.81
CA THR A 35 1.58 13.49 -23.19
C THR A 35 3.07 13.19 -23.31
N ILE A 36 3.40 11.94 -23.56
CA ILE A 36 4.78 11.44 -23.66
C ILE A 36 4.96 10.82 -25.03
N ALA A 37 5.90 11.34 -25.83
CA ALA A 37 6.15 10.87 -27.20
C ALA A 37 4.85 10.73 -28.03
N ALA A 38 4.03 11.78 -28.04
CA ALA A 38 2.70 11.84 -28.69
C ALA A 38 1.64 10.85 -28.17
N LYS A 39 1.93 10.09 -27.10
CA LYS A 39 0.95 9.23 -26.43
C LYS A 39 0.37 9.92 -25.21
N ARG A 40 -0.96 10.03 -25.17
CA ARG A 40 -1.71 10.53 -24.01
C ARG A 40 -1.85 9.43 -22.96
N VAL A 41 -1.56 9.75 -21.71
CA VAL A 41 -1.61 8.84 -20.57
C VAL A 41 -2.49 9.46 -19.50
N ALA A 42 -3.48 8.71 -19.00
CA ALA A 42 -4.26 9.13 -17.83
C ALA A 42 -3.43 8.96 -16.56
N VAL A 43 -3.34 10.01 -15.76
CA VAL A 43 -2.62 10.01 -14.48
C VAL A 43 -3.61 10.16 -13.34
N GLU A 44 -3.52 9.21 -12.42
CA GLU A 44 -4.31 9.17 -11.20
C GLU A 44 -3.39 9.38 -10.00
N VAL A 45 -3.56 10.49 -9.27
CA VAL A 45 -2.75 10.85 -8.10
C VAL A 45 -3.42 10.49 -6.77
N VAL A 46 -2.86 9.53 -6.06
CA VAL A 46 -3.22 9.19 -4.68
C VAL A 46 -2.23 9.87 -3.73
N THR A 47 -2.68 10.90 -3.01
CA THR A 47 -1.86 11.52 -1.97
C THR A 47 -1.84 10.63 -0.72
N ILE A 48 -0.74 10.49 0.00
CA ILE A 48 -0.71 9.88 1.32
C ILE A 48 -0.44 11.00 2.31
N LYS A 49 -1.34 11.18 3.27
CA LYS A 49 -1.16 12.23 4.28
C LYS A 49 -0.01 11.83 5.18
N ARG A 50 0.75 12.84 5.61
CA ARG A 50 1.67 12.73 6.73
C ARG A 50 0.95 12.17 7.95
N VAL A 51 1.35 10.97 8.36
CA VAL A 51 0.93 10.41 9.64
C VAL A 51 1.93 10.96 10.66
N GLY A 52 1.43 11.75 11.63
CA GLY A 52 2.23 12.69 12.42
C GLY A 52 3.59 12.14 12.89
N ASN A 53 4.66 12.86 12.57
CA ASN A 53 6.00 12.57 13.08
C ASN A 53 5.99 12.65 14.61
N ARG A 54 6.18 11.52 15.30
CA ARG A 54 6.96 11.60 16.53
C ARG A 54 8.41 11.77 16.11
N ARG A 55 9.02 12.88 16.55
CA ARG A 55 10.44 13.15 16.40
C ARG A 55 11.21 11.90 16.86
N GLY A 56 11.93 11.24 15.95
CA GLY A 56 12.75 10.07 16.27
C GLY A 56 12.26 8.72 15.73
N ASP A 57 11.23 8.66 14.88
CA ASP A 57 10.88 7.40 14.21
C ASP A 57 12.07 6.86 13.41
N ALA A 58 12.64 5.76 13.92
CA ALA A 58 13.70 5.04 13.25
C ALA A 58 13.19 4.62 11.87
N LYS A 59 14.05 4.80 10.85
CA LYS A 59 13.74 4.43 9.47
C LYS A 59 13.10 3.03 9.46
N PRO A 60 11.88 2.88 8.95
CA PRO A 60 11.20 1.60 8.96
C PRO A 60 12.06 0.58 8.20
N ARG A 61 12.57 -0.44 8.91
CA ARG A 61 13.44 -1.48 8.33
C ARG A 61 12.63 -2.75 8.16
N LEU A 62 12.00 -2.86 6.99
CA LEU A 62 11.39 -4.11 6.55
C LEU A 62 12.48 -5.15 6.30
N ARG A 63 12.18 -6.40 6.69
CA ARG A 63 13.00 -7.56 6.37
C ARG A 63 12.37 -8.30 5.20
N PHE A 64 13.21 -8.59 4.22
CA PHE A 64 12.90 -9.39 3.04
C PHE A 64 13.79 -10.63 2.94
N ASP A 65 14.35 -11.08 4.07
CA ASP A 65 15.10 -12.33 4.11
C ASP A 65 14.17 -13.53 3.88
N ARG A 66 14.76 -14.68 3.56
CA ARG A 66 14.01 -15.90 3.21
C ARG A 66 13.02 -16.32 4.31
N VAL A 67 13.34 -16.11 5.59
CA VAL A 67 12.46 -16.49 6.70
C VAL A 67 11.25 -15.56 6.73
N ALA A 68 11.46 -14.26 6.61
CA ALA A 68 10.40 -13.27 6.53
C ALA A 68 9.45 -13.53 5.34
N LEU A 69 10.01 -13.71 4.13
CA LEU A 69 9.21 -13.97 2.93
C LEU A 69 8.43 -15.28 3.01
N ARG A 70 9.05 -16.36 3.52
CA ARG A 70 8.37 -17.65 3.68
C ARG A 70 7.24 -17.56 4.71
N LEU A 71 7.44 -16.84 5.80
CA LEU A 71 6.40 -16.69 6.82
C LEU A 71 5.19 -15.94 6.26
N VAL A 72 5.41 -14.81 5.58
CA VAL A 72 4.31 -14.03 5.01
C VAL A 72 3.61 -14.80 3.88
N GLY A 73 4.38 -15.42 2.97
CA GLY A 73 3.82 -16.22 1.89
C GLY A 73 3.03 -17.44 2.39
N GLY A 74 3.52 -18.09 3.45
CA GLY A 74 2.79 -19.19 4.10
C GLY A 74 1.48 -18.73 4.73
N LEU A 75 1.48 -17.58 5.42
CA LEU A 75 0.28 -16.99 5.99
C LEU A 75 -0.74 -16.59 4.91
N GLN A 76 -0.29 -15.99 3.82
CA GLN A 76 -1.12 -15.64 2.66
C GLN A 76 -1.77 -16.87 2.04
N ALA A 77 -1.00 -17.93 1.80
CA ALA A 77 -1.51 -19.17 1.23
C ALA A 77 -2.52 -19.84 2.16
N ALA A 78 -2.24 -19.88 3.46
CA ALA A 78 -3.12 -20.53 4.42
C ALA A 78 -4.45 -19.78 4.57
N LEU A 79 -4.43 -18.46 4.62
CA LEU A 79 -5.64 -17.64 4.80
C LEU A 79 -6.41 -17.37 3.50
N HIS A 80 -5.93 -17.83 2.35
CA HIS A 80 -6.61 -17.64 1.07
C HIS A 80 -8.04 -18.21 1.08
N GLY A 81 -8.98 -17.45 0.51
CA GLY A 81 -10.40 -17.78 0.48
C GLY A 81 -11.08 -17.72 1.85
N SER A 82 -10.36 -17.31 2.90
CA SER A 82 -10.88 -17.27 4.28
C SER A 82 -11.15 -15.84 4.74
N VAL A 83 -10.51 -14.84 4.13
CA VAL A 83 -10.83 -13.44 4.37
C VAL A 83 -12.07 -13.08 3.55
N PRO A 84 -13.13 -12.52 4.17
CA PRO A 84 -14.33 -12.13 3.43
C PRO A 84 -14.03 -11.14 2.31
N ASP A 85 -14.78 -11.26 1.21
CA ASP A 85 -14.80 -10.26 0.13
C ASP A 85 -14.98 -8.86 0.71
N GLY A 86 -14.26 -7.86 0.17
CA GLY A 86 -14.33 -6.51 0.71
C GLY A 86 -13.38 -6.27 1.88
N LYS A 87 -12.60 -7.25 2.35
CA LYS A 87 -11.70 -7.10 3.49
C LYS A 87 -10.25 -7.42 3.15
N THR A 88 -9.35 -6.76 3.86
CA THR A 88 -7.92 -7.03 3.82
C THR A 88 -7.37 -7.09 5.24
N VAL A 89 -6.52 -8.08 5.50
CA VAL A 89 -5.84 -8.26 6.79
C VAL A 89 -4.41 -7.74 6.66
N LEU A 90 -4.09 -6.68 7.39
CA LEU A 90 -2.73 -6.16 7.51
C LEU A 90 -2.05 -6.75 8.74
N VAL A 91 -0.84 -7.29 8.58
CA VAL A 91 -0.10 -7.96 9.64
C VAL A 91 1.29 -7.35 9.78
N THR A 92 1.73 -7.05 11.00
CA THR A 92 3.14 -6.73 11.29
C THR A 92 3.71 -7.74 12.29
N ILE A 93 4.97 -8.13 12.09
CA ILE A 93 5.67 -9.13 12.91
C ILE A 93 7.09 -8.64 13.18
N THR A 94 7.48 -8.57 14.46
CA THR A 94 8.85 -8.17 14.83
C THR A 94 9.85 -9.31 14.62
N ALA A 95 10.98 -9.04 13.97
CA ALA A 95 12.15 -9.90 13.93
C ALA A 95 12.94 -9.86 15.27
N PRO A 96 13.82 -10.85 15.57
CA PRO A 96 14.06 -12.07 14.81
C PRO A 96 12.93 -13.10 14.97
N ILE A 97 12.65 -13.84 13.90
CA ILE A 97 11.63 -14.90 13.90
C ILE A 97 12.30 -16.25 14.14
N ARG A 98 12.26 -16.72 15.39
CA ARG A 98 12.94 -17.97 15.79
C ARG A 98 12.15 -19.22 15.41
N LEU A 99 10.82 -19.16 15.50
CA LEU A 99 9.92 -20.30 15.30
C LEU A 99 8.91 -20.02 14.18
N ALA A 100 9.40 -19.68 12.98
CA ALA A 100 8.58 -19.15 11.88
C ALA A 100 7.32 -19.99 11.56
N ALA A 101 7.46 -21.31 11.41
CA ALA A 101 6.32 -22.18 11.12
C ALA A 101 5.27 -22.18 12.25
N LYS A 102 5.71 -22.24 13.50
CA LYS A 102 4.80 -22.19 14.66
C LYS A 102 4.14 -20.82 14.81
N THR A 103 4.91 -19.75 14.57
CA THR A 103 4.39 -18.37 14.57
C THR A 103 3.34 -18.18 13.48
N ALA A 104 3.55 -18.71 12.28
CA ALA A 104 2.58 -18.65 11.20
C ALA A 104 1.29 -19.40 11.53
N ALA A 105 1.38 -20.65 12.00
CA ALA A 105 0.22 -21.46 12.36
C ALA A 105 -0.61 -20.83 13.50
N ALA A 106 0.07 -20.40 14.57
CA ALA A 106 -0.60 -19.73 15.68
C ALA A 106 -1.28 -18.42 15.23
N LEU A 107 -0.64 -17.67 14.32
CA LEU A 107 -1.21 -16.44 13.79
C LEU A 107 -2.41 -16.70 12.87
N GLU A 108 -2.35 -17.73 12.04
CA GLU A 108 -3.47 -18.18 11.21
C GLU A 108 -4.69 -18.48 12.09
N ASP A 109 -4.52 -19.29 13.14
CA ASP A 109 -5.59 -19.66 14.06
C ASP A 109 -6.24 -18.42 14.71
N GLN A 110 -5.41 -17.46 15.15
CA GLN A 110 -5.91 -16.20 15.72
C GLN A 110 -6.72 -15.38 14.71
N ILE A 111 -6.24 -15.26 13.47
CA ILE A 111 -6.93 -14.52 12.42
C ILE A 111 -8.26 -15.20 12.05
N ARG A 112 -8.26 -16.53 11.85
CA ARG A 112 -9.49 -17.28 11.56
C ARG A 112 -10.52 -17.14 12.66
N SER A 113 -10.09 -17.27 13.92
CA SER A 113 -10.96 -17.09 15.07
C SER A 113 -11.57 -15.68 15.09
N HIS A 114 -10.76 -14.65 14.84
CA HIS A 114 -11.26 -13.27 14.81
C HIS A 114 -12.27 -13.03 13.67
N LEU A 115 -12.03 -13.60 12.49
CA LEU A 115 -12.93 -13.51 11.34
C LEU A 115 -14.26 -14.25 11.60
N ALA A 116 -14.21 -15.43 12.22
CA ALA A 116 -15.39 -16.23 12.53
C ALA A 116 -16.34 -15.56 13.54
N HIS A 117 -15.79 -14.92 14.58
CA HIS A 117 -16.60 -14.29 15.63
C HIS A 117 -17.16 -12.91 15.26
N ARG A 118 -16.91 -12.41 14.04
CA ARG A 118 -17.26 -11.05 13.59
C ARG A 118 -16.93 -9.98 14.64
N SER A 119 -15.77 -10.11 15.28
CA SER A 119 -15.35 -9.18 16.31
C SER A 119 -15.29 -7.76 15.75
N ALA A 120 -15.85 -6.80 16.49
CA ALA A 120 -15.84 -5.38 16.12
C ALA A 120 -14.44 -4.74 16.27
N GLN A 121 -13.48 -5.45 16.86
CA GLN A 121 -12.11 -4.94 17.01
C GLN A 121 -11.42 -4.86 15.64
N ARG A 122 -11.08 -3.64 15.22
CA ARG A 122 -10.38 -3.39 13.96
C ARG A 122 -8.89 -3.69 14.03
N GLU A 123 -8.30 -3.69 15.22
CA GLU A 123 -6.90 -4.01 15.44
C GLU A 123 -6.75 -4.85 16.70
N VAL A 124 -5.91 -5.89 16.60
CA VAL A 124 -5.56 -6.79 17.69
C VAL A 124 -4.05 -6.97 17.77
N LYS A 125 -3.55 -7.16 18.99
CA LYS A 125 -2.12 -7.28 19.27
C LYS A 125 -1.87 -8.60 19.99
N TYR A 126 -0.88 -9.34 19.49
CA TYR A 126 -0.50 -10.65 20.03
C TYR A 126 0.98 -10.68 20.38
N ARG A 127 1.31 -11.61 21.28
CA ARG A 127 2.68 -12.04 21.51
C ARG A 127 2.76 -13.53 21.19
N ILE A 128 3.37 -13.86 20.06
CA ILE A 128 3.42 -15.24 19.53
C ILE A 128 4.88 -15.66 19.47
N HIS A 129 5.25 -16.66 20.28
CA HIS A 129 6.61 -17.21 20.32
C HIS A 129 7.74 -16.17 20.44
N GLY A 130 7.48 -15.09 21.18
CA GLY A 130 8.43 -13.99 21.39
C GLY A 130 8.40 -12.89 20.32
N ASN A 131 7.60 -13.05 19.26
CA ASN A 131 7.34 -12.01 18.27
C ASN A 131 6.15 -11.15 18.73
N HIS A 132 6.28 -9.82 18.63
CA HIS A 132 5.13 -8.93 18.69
C HIS A 132 4.46 -8.95 17.33
N VAL A 133 3.16 -9.24 17.35
CA VAL A 133 2.34 -9.29 16.15
C VAL A 133 1.22 -8.28 16.30
N ARG A 134 0.96 -7.50 15.27
CA ARG A 134 -0.27 -6.70 15.16
C ARG A 134 -1.02 -7.12 13.92
N VAL A 135 -2.32 -7.27 14.08
CA VAL A 135 -3.24 -7.57 12.98
C VAL A 135 -4.27 -6.47 12.93
N ARG A 136 -4.46 -5.88 11.75
CA ARG A 136 -5.49 -4.88 11.48
C ARG A 136 -6.39 -5.36 10.37
N PHE A 137 -7.69 -5.32 10.62
CA PHE A 137 -8.73 -5.64 9.65
C PHE A 137 -9.21 -4.35 8.99
N VAL A 138 -9.02 -4.27 7.68
CA VAL A 138 -9.35 -3.09 6.88
C VAL A 138 -10.50 -3.44 5.95
N GLU A 139 -11.51 -2.58 5.95
CA GLU A 139 -12.64 -2.65 5.01
C GLU A 139 -12.25 -1.99 3.67
N GLY A 140 -12.81 -2.50 2.58
CA GLY A 140 -12.67 -1.98 1.23
C GLY A 140 -11.91 -2.88 0.25
N GLY A 141 -11.30 -3.99 0.69
CA GLY A 141 -10.51 -4.89 -0.19
C GLY A 141 -11.21 -5.27 -1.50
N SER A 142 -10.47 -5.34 -2.61
CA SER A 142 -10.99 -5.92 -3.86
C SER A 142 -10.81 -7.44 -3.85
N ARG A 143 -11.73 -8.20 -4.49
CA ARG A 143 -11.53 -9.64 -4.78
C ARG A 143 -10.22 -9.94 -5.50
N ALA A 144 -9.70 -8.96 -6.24
CA ALA A 144 -8.42 -9.09 -6.94
C ALA A 144 -7.21 -8.90 -6.02
N ALA A 145 -7.33 -8.12 -4.93
CA ALA A 145 -6.22 -7.75 -4.06
C ALA A 145 -5.87 -8.88 -3.08
N ALA A 146 -4.62 -8.90 -2.59
CA ALA A 146 -4.22 -9.83 -1.55
C ALA A 146 -5.11 -9.67 -0.31
N GLU A 147 -5.74 -10.77 0.09
CA GLU A 147 -6.52 -10.91 1.32
C GLU A 147 -5.68 -10.57 2.57
N VAL A 148 -4.37 -10.85 2.51
CA VAL A 148 -3.43 -10.66 3.60
C VAL A 148 -2.17 -9.95 3.11
N ILE A 149 -1.76 -8.89 3.81
CA ILE A 149 -0.52 -8.15 3.56
C ILE A 149 0.31 -8.18 4.84
N GLY A 150 1.46 -8.86 4.80
CA GLY A 150 2.31 -9.08 5.97
C GLY A 150 3.63 -8.32 5.92
N PHE A 151 4.01 -7.67 7.01
CA PHE A 151 5.30 -6.98 7.15
C PHE A 151 6.11 -7.65 8.24
N VAL A 152 7.38 -7.95 7.95
CA VAL A 152 8.36 -8.29 8.98
C VAL A 152 9.26 -7.09 9.17
N HIS A 153 9.41 -6.62 10.40
CA HIS A 153 10.20 -5.43 10.72
C HIS A 153 11.11 -5.65 11.92
N ASN A 154 12.14 -4.83 12.06
CA ASN A 154 12.97 -4.85 13.27
C ASN A 154 12.21 -4.29 14.49
N PRO A 155 12.54 -4.71 15.73
CA PRO A 155 11.87 -4.25 16.95
C PRO A 155 11.91 -2.74 17.19
N ASP A 156 12.92 -2.06 16.65
CA ASP A 156 13.14 -0.62 16.75
C ASP A 156 12.30 0.20 15.75
N SER A 157 11.64 -0.45 14.79
CA SER A 157 10.76 0.20 13.82
C SER A 157 9.35 0.35 14.36
N ASP A 158 8.70 1.50 14.14
CA ASP A 158 7.27 1.66 14.46
C ASP A 158 6.38 0.89 13.47
N PRO A 159 5.63 -0.14 13.91
CA PRO A 159 4.71 -0.88 13.04
C PRO A 159 3.56 -0.03 12.50
N ASN A 160 3.16 1.04 13.20
CA ASN A 160 2.01 1.86 12.77
C ASN A 160 2.29 2.58 11.45
N GLY A 161 3.52 3.04 11.24
CA GLY A 161 3.90 3.71 9.99
C GLY A 161 3.67 2.85 8.75
N PHE A 162 3.79 1.52 8.84
CA PHE A 162 3.47 0.61 7.73
C PHE A 162 1.97 0.41 7.57
N LEU A 163 1.28 0.16 8.68
CA LEU A 163 -0.15 -0.14 8.70
C LEU A 163 -0.98 1.05 8.21
N ASP A 164 -0.71 2.25 8.74
CA ASP A 164 -1.47 3.47 8.44
C ASP A 164 -1.31 3.88 6.98
N ARG A 165 -0.11 3.77 6.42
CA ARG A 165 0.16 4.08 5.00
C ARG A 165 -0.49 3.07 4.06
N THR A 166 -0.36 1.78 4.38
CA THR A 166 -0.95 0.71 3.58
C THR A 166 -2.47 0.82 3.58
N GLN A 167 -3.06 1.07 4.75
CA GLN A 167 -4.48 1.34 4.88
C GLN A 167 -4.90 2.59 4.09
N SER A 168 -4.18 3.71 4.22
CA SER A 168 -4.52 4.93 3.47
C SER A 168 -4.42 4.74 1.95
N LEU A 169 -3.45 3.95 1.50
CA LEU A 169 -3.30 3.57 0.10
C LEU A 169 -4.49 2.74 -0.39
N LEU A 170 -4.86 1.68 0.36
CA LEU A 170 -6.04 0.85 0.09
C LEU A 170 -7.31 1.69 0.01
N GLU A 171 -7.62 2.46 1.06
CA GLU A 171 -8.82 3.29 1.14
C GLU A 171 -8.94 4.25 -0.06
N ARG A 172 -7.84 4.88 -0.46
CA ARG A 172 -7.85 5.85 -1.56
C ARG A 172 -7.99 5.20 -2.93
N ILE A 173 -7.42 4.02 -3.11
CA ILE A 173 -7.53 3.31 -4.39
C ILE A 173 -8.94 2.72 -4.52
N HIS A 174 -9.51 2.16 -3.45
CA HIS A 174 -10.90 1.72 -3.42
C HIS A 174 -11.89 2.86 -3.63
N ALA A 175 -11.69 4.01 -2.97
CA ALA A 175 -12.54 5.18 -3.15
C ALA A 175 -12.57 5.70 -4.60
N ARG A 176 -11.54 5.40 -5.40
CA ARG A 176 -11.51 5.72 -6.83
C ARG A 176 -12.16 4.66 -7.70
N GLY A 177 -11.87 3.39 -7.44
CA GLY A 177 -12.53 2.28 -8.14
C GLY A 177 -14.05 2.31 -7.98
N ALA A 178 -14.56 2.75 -6.82
CA ALA A 178 -16.00 2.85 -6.55
C ALA A 178 -16.68 4.09 -7.18
N LYS A 179 -15.93 5.13 -7.57
CA LYS A 179 -16.49 6.42 -8.04
C LYS A 179 -16.33 6.65 -9.54
N GLY A 180 -15.37 6.00 -10.19
CA GLY A 180 -15.06 6.24 -11.59
C GLY A 180 -15.92 5.43 -12.56
N ALA A 181 -16.48 6.08 -13.58
CA ALA A 181 -16.81 5.40 -14.82
C ALA A 181 -15.50 4.81 -15.42
N PRO A 182 -15.53 3.60 -16.00
CA PRO A 182 -14.33 3.02 -16.58
C PRO A 182 -13.75 3.95 -17.66
N LEU A 183 -12.46 4.27 -17.54
CA LEU A 183 -11.72 4.96 -18.61
C LEU A 183 -11.77 4.12 -19.89
N LYS A 184 -11.73 4.78 -21.04
CA LYS A 184 -11.68 4.09 -22.34
C LYS A 184 -10.56 3.04 -22.32
N PRO A 185 -10.83 1.77 -22.67
CA PRO A 185 -9.89 0.66 -22.51
C PRO A 185 -8.58 0.80 -23.29
N ALA A 186 -8.49 1.72 -24.25
CA ALA A 186 -7.30 1.97 -25.06
C ALA A 186 -6.29 2.96 -24.44
N LEU A 187 -6.61 3.62 -23.33
CA LEU A 187 -5.74 4.64 -22.73
C LEU A 187 -4.81 4.04 -21.68
N ASP A 188 -3.50 4.29 -21.81
CA ASP A 188 -2.54 3.92 -20.77
C ASP A 188 -2.89 4.68 -19.47
N ARG A 189 -2.97 3.96 -18.35
CA ARG A 189 -3.26 4.52 -17.02
C ARG A 189 -2.06 4.38 -16.10
N TRP A 190 -1.68 5.47 -15.44
CA TRP A 190 -0.61 5.49 -14.45
C TRP A 190 -1.15 5.90 -13.09
N LEU A 191 -0.69 5.20 -12.06
CA LEU A 191 -0.94 5.55 -10.66
C LEU A 191 0.27 6.33 -10.12
N VAL A 192 0.01 7.48 -9.51
CA VAL A 192 1.01 8.31 -8.86
C VAL A 192 0.69 8.39 -7.37
N VAL A 193 1.56 7.85 -6.53
CA VAL A 193 1.46 7.97 -5.08
C VAL A 193 2.28 9.18 -4.65
N ALA A 194 1.61 10.25 -4.20
CA ALA A 194 2.27 11.45 -3.68
C ALA A 194 2.44 11.33 -2.16
N ASP A 195 3.67 11.07 -1.71
CA ASP A 195 4.04 10.87 -0.31
C ASP A 195 4.95 11.98 0.20
N GLU A 196 4.44 12.78 1.13
CA GLU A 196 5.14 13.94 1.69
C GLU A 196 6.16 13.59 2.76
N ASP A 197 6.15 12.36 3.29
CA ASP A 197 7.01 11.97 4.41
C ASP A 197 8.44 11.58 3.98
N GLY A 198 8.74 11.63 2.68
CA GLY A 198 10.09 11.47 2.13
C GLY A 198 10.54 10.03 1.84
N GLN A 199 11.82 9.87 1.50
CA GLN A 199 12.41 8.63 0.94
C GLN A 199 12.33 7.38 1.85
N SER A 200 12.01 7.51 3.13
CA SER A 200 12.09 6.40 4.10
C SER A 200 11.10 5.26 3.87
N HIS A 201 10.07 5.45 3.04
CA HIS A 201 8.96 4.50 2.89
C HIS A 201 8.79 3.91 1.48
N VAL A 202 9.68 4.25 0.53
CA VAL A 202 9.65 3.69 -0.84
C VAL A 202 9.65 2.15 -0.82
N GLY A 203 10.41 1.55 0.10
CA GLY A 203 10.45 0.10 0.27
C GLY A 203 9.09 -0.51 0.65
N THR A 204 8.27 0.21 1.42
CA THR A 204 6.90 -0.20 1.77
C THR A 204 6.02 -0.24 0.53
N TYR A 205 6.04 0.81 -0.29
CA TYR A 205 5.25 0.86 -1.53
C TYR A 205 5.69 -0.19 -2.53
N ARG A 206 7.00 -0.36 -2.73
CA ARG A 206 7.56 -1.39 -3.60
C ARG A 206 7.11 -2.80 -3.19
N TYR A 207 6.98 -3.04 -1.89
CA TYR A 207 6.53 -4.31 -1.36
C TYR A 207 5.01 -4.51 -1.48
N VAL A 208 4.22 -3.49 -1.18
CA VAL A 208 2.76 -3.59 -1.07
C VAL A 208 2.07 -3.55 -2.43
N LEU A 209 2.49 -2.67 -3.34
CA LEU A 209 1.76 -2.42 -4.59
C LEU A 209 1.55 -3.68 -5.47
N PRO A 210 2.54 -4.58 -5.63
CA PRO A 210 2.32 -5.84 -6.35
C PRO A 210 1.26 -6.73 -5.70
N GLN A 211 1.11 -6.66 -4.37
CA GLN A 211 0.14 -7.47 -3.61
C GLN A 211 -1.27 -6.91 -3.68
N LEU A 212 -1.43 -5.62 -4.00
CA LEU A 212 -2.75 -5.02 -4.08
C LEU A 212 -3.49 -5.39 -5.37
N SER A 213 -2.85 -6.10 -6.31
CA SER A 213 -3.34 -6.37 -7.67
C SER A 213 -3.79 -5.12 -8.45
N ILE A 214 -3.41 -3.95 -7.95
CA ILE A 214 -3.57 -2.64 -8.60
C ILE A 214 -2.70 -2.59 -9.86
N ALA A 215 -1.64 -3.41 -9.89
CA ALA A 215 -0.77 -3.56 -11.04
C ALA A 215 -1.47 -4.07 -12.32
N THR A 216 -2.68 -4.62 -12.26
CA THR A 216 -3.36 -5.12 -13.48
C THR A 216 -4.05 -4.02 -14.27
N ASP A 217 -4.48 -2.94 -13.62
CA ASP A 217 -5.23 -1.84 -14.27
C ASP A 217 -4.35 -0.64 -14.64
N PHE A 218 -3.19 -0.51 -13.98
CA PHE A 218 -2.24 0.56 -14.19
C PHE A 218 -0.97 0.03 -14.84
N LYS A 219 -0.64 0.56 -16.02
CA LYS A 219 0.57 0.21 -16.74
C LYS A 219 1.83 0.61 -15.99
N LYS A 220 1.79 1.70 -15.22
CA LYS A 220 2.91 2.14 -14.37
C LYS A 220 2.43 2.68 -13.04
N THR A 221 3.24 2.43 -12.01
CA THR A 221 3.08 3.07 -10.71
C THR A 221 4.34 3.85 -10.34
N LEU A 222 4.14 5.12 -9.96
CA LEU A 222 5.17 6.07 -9.58
C LEU A 222 4.95 6.51 -8.13
N VAL A 223 6.03 6.75 -7.40
CA VAL A 223 5.98 7.46 -6.12
C VAL A 223 6.66 8.81 -6.28
N VAL A 224 5.93 9.89 -5.98
CA VAL A 224 6.48 11.24 -5.87
C VAL A 224 6.77 11.50 -4.39
N LEU A 225 8.04 11.70 -4.09
CA LEU A 225 8.54 11.97 -2.75
C LEU A 225 8.71 13.47 -2.51
N ALA A 226 8.97 13.83 -1.25
CA ALA A 226 9.38 15.19 -0.88
C ALA A 226 10.48 15.74 -1.81
N GLY A 227 10.30 16.99 -2.25
CA GLY A 227 11.19 17.65 -3.22
C GLY A 227 10.92 17.30 -4.69
N GLY A 228 9.89 16.49 -4.98
CA GLY A 228 9.52 16.13 -6.36
C GLY A 228 10.38 15.03 -6.98
N ARG A 229 11.15 14.30 -6.16
CA ARG A 229 11.89 13.11 -6.60
C ARG A 229 10.90 12.00 -6.94
N ILE A 230 11.12 11.33 -8.07
CA ILE A 230 10.27 10.23 -8.54
C ILE A 230 11.01 8.90 -8.39
N GLU A 231 10.30 7.91 -7.88
CA GLU A 231 10.72 6.51 -7.85
C GLU A 231 9.72 5.68 -8.66
N LEU A 232 10.22 4.93 -9.66
CA LEU A 232 9.42 3.98 -10.42
C LEU A 232 9.30 2.67 -9.65
N LEU A 233 8.07 2.15 -9.53
CA LEU A 233 7.79 0.91 -8.80
C LEU A 233 7.40 -0.26 -9.70
N THR A 234 6.74 0.00 -10.82
CA THR A 234 6.41 -1.01 -11.84
C THR A 234 6.60 -0.43 -13.24
N CYS A 235 6.98 -1.30 -14.19
CA CYS A 235 7.15 -0.99 -15.62
C CYS A 235 6.13 -1.74 -16.46
#